data_AF-A0A553PK05-F1
#
_entry.id   AF-A0A553PK05-F1
#
_cell.length_a   1.000
_cell.length_b   1.000
_cell.length_c   1.000
_cell.angle_alpha   90.00
_cell.angle_beta   90.00
_cell.angle_gamma   90.00
#
_symmetry.space_group_name_H-M   'P 1'
#
loop_
_entity.id
_entity.type
_entity.pdbx_description
1 polymer ?
#
loop_
_entity_poly.entity_id
_entity_poly.type
_entity_poly.pdbx_seq_one_letter_code
_entity_poly.pdbx_strand_id
1 'polypeptide(L)'
;FDFVSFDCPEGYVFEKSNNITHRAWCYDWEFRHDFDLRAKCKPIQCPCPPWFAPDTWAGTFDWGFQQPPICPSDLAFESRPLDYLTQITYKCPEGFVFETPWLPSVLEERNETGQTGNENDTLVLTCGKHGDWDPPIQPKCIPVNCTEDPFIVKNNDQGKFTWNLDVRNKSFTHTIKYWCPLNGWGYPNSKNTSIESTCQATKKWSVKFVEPCQGRFH
;
A
#
# COMPACT_ATOMS: atom_id res chain seq x y z
N PHE A 1 20.64 -38.23 22.81
CA PHE A 1 19.60 -37.49 23.54
C PHE A 1 18.32 -37.73 22.78
N ASP A 2 17.41 -38.48 23.39
CA ASP A 2 16.12 -38.78 22.77
C ASP A 2 15.11 -37.75 23.24
N PHE A 3 14.25 -37.30 22.33
CA PHE A 3 13.18 -36.36 22.64
C PHE A 3 11.87 -36.85 22.01
N VAL A 4 10.76 -36.40 22.60
CA VAL A 4 9.41 -36.58 22.07
C VAL A 4 8.83 -35.20 21.80
N SER A 5 8.16 -35.05 20.67
CA SER A 5 7.46 -33.81 20.30
C SER A 5 5.97 -33.96 20.52
N PHE A 6 5.35 -32.87 20.97
CA PHE A 6 3.90 -32.72 21.10
C PHE A 6 3.49 -31.55 20.21
N ASP A 7 2.63 -31.83 19.23
CA ASP A 7 2.25 -30.86 18.20
C ASP A 7 0.75 -30.55 18.28
N CYS A 8 0.41 -29.27 18.22
CA CYS A 8 -0.94 -28.82 17.94
C CYS A 8 -1.26 -28.98 16.44
N PRO A 9 -2.54 -29.19 16.06
CA PRO A 9 -2.93 -29.17 14.67
C PRO A 9 -2.69 -27.79 14.04
N GLU A 10 -2.57 -27.74 12.72
CA GLU A 10 -2.44 -26.48 11.98
C GLU A 10 -3.62 -25.54 12.30
N GLY A 11 -3.33 -24.25 12.50
CA GLY A 11 -4.32 -23.28 12.98
C GLY A 11 -4.44 -23.22 14.51
N TYR A 12 -3.64 -23.99 15.27
CA TYR A 12 -3.65 -23.99 16.74
C TYR A 12 -2.25 -23.87 17.34
N VAL A 13 -2.16 -23.29 18.53
CA VAL A 13 -0.94 -23.17 19.35
C VAL A 13 -1.22 -23.56 20.80
N PHE A 14 -0.20 -23.96 21.55
CA PHE A 14 -0.37 -24.26 22.98
C PHE A 14 -0.76 -23.00 23.77
N GLU A 15 -1.69 -23.11 24.71
CA GLU A 15 -2.06 -22.01 25.62
C GLU A 15 -0.82 -21.41 26.30
N LYS A 16 -0.80 -20.08 26.42
CA LYS A 16 0.34 -19.29 26.96
C LYS A 16 1.64 -19.39 26.16
N SER A 17 1.58 -19.95 24.95
CA SER A 17 2.68 -20.08 24.00
C SER A 17 2.18 -19.70 22.59
N ASN A 18 3.05 -19.20 21.71
CA ASN A 18 2.76 -19.05 20.28
C ASN A 18 3.40 -20.18 19.45
N ASN A 19 3.87 -21.22 20.15
CA ASN A 19 4.52 -22.38 19.56
C ASN A 19 3.50 -23.49 19.27
N ILE A 20 3.63 -24.11 18.10
CA ILE A 20 2.84 -25.26 17.64
C ILE A 20 3.43 -26.56 18.21
N THR A 21 4.73 -26.58 18.52
CA THR A 21 5.46 -27.77 18.95
C THR A 21 6.11 -27.55 20.31
N HIS A 22 5.85 -28.45 21.26
CA HIS A 22 6.60 -28.56 22.52
C HIS A 22 7.45 -29.83 22.52
N ARG A 23 8.56 -29.84 23.25
CA ARG A 23 9.51 -30.97 23.26
C ARG A 23 9.80 -31.42 24.69
N ALA A 24 9.84 -32.73 24.91
CA ALA A 24 10.29 -33.33 26.15
C ALA A 24 11.59 -34.11 25.90
N TRP A 25 12.55 -34.02 26.82
CA TRP A 25 13.84 -34.71 26.70
C TRP A 25 13.92 -35.87 27.68
N CYS A 26 14.41 -37.01 27.21
CA CYS A 26 14.71 -38.15 28.08
C CYS A 26 16.10 -37.98 28.70
N TYR A 27 16.16 -37.96 30.02
CA TYR A 27 17.39 -37.89 30.81
C TYR A 27 17.25 -38.82 32.02
N ASP A 28 18.21 -39.72 32.24
CA ASP A 28 18.17 -40.75 33.30
C ASP A 28 16.87 -41.57 33.33
N TRP A 29 16.37 -41.99 32.16
CA TRP A 29 15.09 -42.71 31.99
C TRP A 29 13.84 -41.93 32.44
N GLU A 30 13.96 -40.62 32.66
CA GLU A 30 12.85 -39.73 32.98
C GLU A 30 12.66 -38.65 31.90
N PHE A 31 11.40 -38.35 31.55
CA PHE A 31 11.08 -37.26 30.64
C PHE A 31 11.03 -35.93 31.40
N ARG A 32 11.90 -35.00 31.00
CA ARG A 32 11.87 -33.61 31.47
C ARG A 32 11.14 -32.75 30.44
N HIS A 33 10.25 -31.91 30.93
CA HIS A 33 9.42 -31.00 30.16
C HIS A 33 9.78 -29.57 30.54
N ASP A 34 10.00 -28.69 29.57
CA ASP A 34 10.15 -27.25 29.78
C ASP A 34 8.84 -26.48 29.53
N PHE A 35 7.73 -27.20 29.40
CA PHE A 35 6.41 -26.66 29.10
C PHE A 35 5.35 -27.16 30.08
N ASP A 36 4.22 -26.44 30.16
CA ASP A 36 3.07 -26.82 30.98
C ASP A 36 2.34 -28.00 30.33
N LEU A 37 2.44 -29.19 30.93
CA LEU A 37 1.76 -30.41 30.49
C LEU A 37 0.22 -30.29 30.45
N ARG A 38 -0.35 -29.27 31.10
CA ARG A 38 -1.79 -28.98 31.08
C ARG A 38 -2.18 -27.99 29.99
N ALA A 39 -1.21 -27.42 29.26
CA ALA A 39 -1.49 -26.50 28.17
C ALA A 39 -2.28 -27.21 27.08
N LYS A 40 -3.42 -26.62 26.70
CA LYS A 40 -4.25 -27.11 25.60
C LYS A 40 -3.91 -26.39 24.31
N CYS A 41 -4.24 -26.99 23.17
CA CYS A 41 -4.21 -26.28 21.90
C CYS A 41 -5.39 -25.29 21.85
N LYS A 42 -5.09 -24.01 21.62
CA LYS A 42 -6.05 -22.95 21.35
C LYS A 42 -5.93 -22.50 19.88
N PRO A 43 -7.01 -22.02 19.24
CA PRO A 43 -6.92 -21.52 17.88
C PRO A 43 -5.96 -20.33 17.79
N ILE A 44 -5.22 -20.24 16.68
CA ILE A 44 -4.41 -19.09 16.32
C ILE A 44 -5.32 -17.91 16.04
N GLN A 45 -4.94 -16.77 16.59
CA GLN A 45 -5.71 -15.54 16.55
C GLN A 45 -4.73 -14.41 16.24
N CYS A 46 -4.95 -13.71 15.13
CA CYS A 46 -4.15 -12.55 14.80
C CYS A 46 -4.61 -11.32 15.59
N PRO A 47 -3.68 -10.39 15.90
CA PRO A 47 -4.05 -9.07 16.36
C PRO A 47 -4.83 -8.36 15.25
N CYS A 48 -5.28 -7.15 15.54
CA CYS A 48 -5.92 -6.35 14.51
C CYS A 48 -5.02 -6.17 13.28
N PRO A 49 -5.61 -6.19 12.08
CA PRO A 49 -4.91 -5.84 10.87
C PRO A 49 -4.26 -4.46 11.00
N PRO A 50 -3.04 -4.27 10.49
CA PRO A 50 -2.37 -2.98 10.53
C PRO A 50 -3.18 -1.94 9.76
N TRP A 51 -3.25 -0.72 10.31
CA TRP A 51 -3.84 0.41 9.60
C TRP A 51 -2.84 1.08 8.66
N PHE A 52 -3.37 1.84 7.69
CA PHE A 52 -2.56 2.71 6.85
C PHE A 52 -1.65 3.62 7.71
N ALA A 53 -0.40 3.79 7.27
CA ALA A 53 0.55 4.68 7.96
C ALA A 53 -0.02 6.11 8.11
N PRO A 54 0.23 6.82 9.23
CA PRO A 54 -0.40 8.11 9.52
C PRO A 54 -0.11 9.19 8.46
N ASP A 55 1.04 9.13 7.79
CA ASP A 55 1.46 10.10 6.77
C ASP A 55 1.17 9.63 5.33
N THR A 56 0.16 8.77 5.16
CA THR A 56 -0.20 8.21 3.86
C THR A 56 -1.65 8.49 3.51
N TRP A 57 -1.96 8.45 2.20
CA TRP A 57 -3.35 8.44 1.77
C TRP A 57 -4.02 7.13 2.19
N ALA A 58 -5.08 7.24 3.01
CA ALA A 58 -5.86 6.09 3.40
C ALA A 58 -6.59 5.51 2.18
N GLY A 59 -6.43 4.21 1.99
CA GLY A 59 -7.13 3.46 0.98
C GLY A 59 -8.45 2.86 1.48
N THR A 60 -8.94 1.87 0.76
CA THR A 60 -10.08 1.04 1.16
C THR A 60 -9.61 -0.33 1.62
N PHE A 61 -10.47 -1.04 2.34
CA PHE A 61 -10.19 -2.36 2.86
C PHE A 61 -11.50 -3.17 3.03
N ASP A 62 -11.41 -4.50 3.07
CA ASP A 62 -12.57 -5.41 3.09
C ASP A 62 -12.93 -5.97 4.48
N TRP A 63 -12.25 -5.53 5.54
CA TRP A 63 -12.44 -5.98 6.92
C TRP A 63 -13.78 -5.54 7.58
N GLY A 64 -14.74 -5.01 6.82
CA GLY A 64 -16.13 -4.81 7.27
C GLY A 64 -16.40 -3.64 8.22
N PHE A 65 -15.39 -2.98 8.78
CA PHE A 65 -15.57 -1.78 9.61
C PHE A 65 -15.34 -0.50 8.78
N GLN A 66 -16.21 0.49 8.89
CA GLN A 66 -16.10 1.73 8.08
C GLN A 66 -14.97 2.66 8.53
N GLN A 67 -14.47 2.50 9.76
CA GLN A 67 -13.36 3.29 10.31
C GLN A 67 -12.55 2.48 11.33
N PRO A 68 -11.26 2.26 11.09
CA PRO A 68 -10.28 1.83 12.08
C PRO A 68 -9.72 3.04 12.86
N PRO A 69 -9.13 2.84 14.06
CA PRO A 69 -8.49 1.62 14.55
C PRO A 69 -9.37 0.89 15.57
N ILE A 70 -10.69 0.83 15.36
CA ILE A 70 -11.54 0.09 16.29
C ILE A 70 -11.36 -1.39 16.02
N CYS A 71 -10.33 -1.91 16.67
CA CYS A 71 -10.14 -3.31 16.91
C CYS A 71 -11.38 -3.86 17.61
N PRO A 72 -11.85 -5.03 17.20
CA PRO A 72 -12.85 -5.73 17.95
C PRO A 72 -12.42 -5.82 19.44
N SER A 73 -11.15 -6.09 19.76
CA SER A 73 -10.69 -6.20 21.16
C SER A 73 -10.93 -4.96 22.04
N ASP A 74 -11.12 -3.77 21.46
CA ASP A 74 -11.43 -2.53 22.17
C ASP A 74 -12.94 -2.27 22.31
N LEU A 75 -13.76 -3.01 21.57
CA LEU A 75 -15.21 -3.09 21.73
C LEU A 75 -15.53 -4.30 22.61
N ALA A 76 -15.90 -4.05 23.86
CA ALA A 76 -16.27 -5.04 24.87
C ALA A 76 -17.52 -5.90 24.53
N PHE A 77 -17.93 -5.97 23.27
CA PHE A 77 -19.08 -6.72 22.79
C PHE A 77 -18.71 -7.40 21.45
N GLU A 78 -18.55 -8.72 21.47
CA GLU A 78 -18.58 -9.63 20.30
C GLU A 78 -17.39 -9.59 19.33
N SER A 79 -16.25 -9.15 19.81
CA SER A 79 -15.05 -9.08 19.04
C SER A 79 -14.33 -10.40 18.87
N ARG A 80 -14.69 -11.13 17.81
CA ARG A 80 -13.93 -12.31 17.41
C ARG A 80 -12.56 -11.87 16.91
N PRO A 81 -11.46 -12.27 17.56
CA PRO A 81 -10.13 -12.13 16.97
C PRO A 81 -10.09 -12.86 15.62
N LEU A 82 -9.28 -12.37 14.69
CA LEU A 82 -9.28 -12.88 13.31
C LEU A 82 -8.56 -14.22 13.28
N ASP A 83 -9.25 -15.23 12.77
CA ASP A 83 -8.77 -16.61 12.79
C ASP A 83 -7.63 -16.82 11.78
N TYR A 84 -6.87 -17.89 11.99
CA TYR A 84 -5.87 -18.38 11.04
C TYR A 84 -6.41 -18.41 9.60
N LEU A 85 -5.57 -17.98 8.64
CA LEU A 85 -5.89 -17.83 7.22
C LEU A 85 -6.94 -16.76 6.87
N THR A 86 -7.41 -15.97 7.85
CA THR A 86 -8.20 -14.78 7.52
C THR A 86 -7.38 -13.86 6.63
N GLN A 87 -7.96 -13.44 5.51
CA GLN A 87 -7.34 -12.53 4.56
C GLN A 87 -8.02 -11.17 4.62
N ILE A 88 -7.21 -10.12 4.63
CA ILE A 88 -7.65 -8.74 4.53
C ILE A 88 -7.03 -8.12 3.29
N THR A 89 -7.86 -7.56 2.43
CA THR A 89 -7.45 -6.89 1.20
C THR A 89 -7.51 -5.38 1.41
N TYR A 90 -6.41 -4.71 1.15
CA TYR A 90 -6.28 -3.26 1.10
C TYR A 90 -6.17 -2.80 -0.35
N LYS A 91 -6.69 -1.61 -0.65
CA LYS A 91 -6.53 -0.96 -1.95
C LYS A 91 -6.21 0.50 -1.81
N CYS A 92 -5.23 1.00 -2.56
CA CYS A 92 -4.96 2.43 -2.62
C CYS A 92 -6.02 3.18 -3.44
N PRO A 93 -6.25 4.48 -3.18
CA PRO A 93 -7.10 5.30 -4.02
C PRO A 93 -6.48 5.49 -5.42
N GLU A 94 -7.30 5.88 -6.39
CA GLU A 94 -6.83 6.14 -7.75
C GLU A 94 -5.68 7.18 -7.77
N GLY A 95 -4.61 6.87 -8.51
CA GLY A 95 -3.40 7.70 -8.57
C GLY A 95 -2.38 7.42 -7.47
N PHE A 96 -2.60 6.40 -6.64
CA PHE A 96 -1.70 5.95 -5.59
C PHE A 96 -1.41 4.45 -5.70
N VAL A 97 -0.22 4.03 -5.27
CA VAL A 97 0.23 2.63 -5.25
C VAL A 97 0.86 2.31 -3.90
N PHE A 98 0.92 1.03 -3.54
CA PHE A 98 1.57 0.63 -2.29
C PHE A 98 3.10 0.87 -2.34
N GLU A 99 3.63 1.55 -1.32
CA GLU A 99 5.06 1.67 -1.10
C GLU A 99 5.62 0.29 -0.73
N THR A 100 6.39 -0.28 -1.63
CA THR A 100 6.80 -1.68 -1.56
C THR A 100 8.30 -1.77 -1.80
N PRO A 101 9.12 -1.92 -0.75
CA PRO A 101 10.56 -2.03 -0.91
C PRO A 101 11.03 -3.38 -1.52
N TRP A 102 10.15 -4.39 -1.64
CA TRP A 102 10.55 -5.80 -1.88
C TRP A 102 9.76 -6.52 -2.99
N LEU A 103 9.04 -5.80 -3.85
CA LEU A 103 8.15 -6.41 -4.86
C LEU A 103 8.74 -6.92 -6.20
N PRO A 104 10.06 -6.98 -6.49
CA PRO A 104 10.47 -7.69 -7.69
C PRO A 104 10.12 -9.19 -7.64
N SER A 105 10.27 -9.85 -6.49
CA SER A 105 10.23 -11.32 -6.40
C SER A 105 8.86 -11.96 -6.14
N VAL A 106 7.82 -11.19 -5.80
CA VAL A 106 6.44 -11.72 -5.65
C VAL A 106 5.64 -11.56 -6.96
N LEU A 107 6.11 -10.73 -7.90
CA LEU A 107 5.44 -10.44 -9.16
C LEU A 107 5.93 -11.29 -10.34
N GLU A 108 7.09 -11.92 -10.23
CA GLU A 108 7.63 -12.75 -11.31
C GLU A 108 6.85 -14.07 -11.51
N GLU A 109 6.14 -14.59 -10.50
CA GLU A 109 5.35 -15.84 -10.65
C GLU A 109 3.93 -15.65 -11.21
N ARG A 110 3.45 -14.42 -11.45
CA ARG A 110 2.10 -14.17 -12.01
C ARG A 110 2.06 -13.63 -13.44
N ASN A 111 3.20 -13.38 -14.08
CA ASN A 111 3.25 -12.80 -15.43
C ASN A 111 3.53 -13.85 -16.52
N GLU A 112 2.66 -14.87 -16.67
CA GLU A 112 2.62 -15.71 -17.90
C GLU A 112 1.53 -15.29 -18.90
N THR A 113 0.71 -14.28 -18.58
CA THR A 113 -0.22 -13.67 -19.54
C THR A 113 0.14 -12.21 -19.71
N GLY A 114 0.61 -11.83 -20.89
CA GLY A 114 1.07 -10.48 -21.27
C GLY A 114 0.02 -9.36 -21.11
N GLN A 115 -0.34 -9.04 -19.86
CA GLN A 115 -1.02 -7.83 -19.46
C GLN A 115 0.03 -6.85 -18.94
N THR A 116 0.08 -5.70 -19.61
CA THR A 116 0.91 -4.56 -19.26
C THR A 116 0.56 -4.02 -17.86
N GLY A 117 1.27 -4.52 -16.85
CA GLY A 117 1.62 -3.86 -15.59
C GLY A 117 0.54 -3.05 -14.87
N ASN A 118 -0.35 -3.72 -14.13
CA ASN A 118 -0.92 -3.11 -12.93
C ASN A 118 0.05 -3.37 -11.78
N GLU A 119 0.90 -2.38 -11.47
CA GLU A 119 1.66 -2.37 -10.23
C GLU A 119 0.69 -2.27 -9.05
N ASN A 120 0.25 -3.42 -8.56
CA ASN A 120 -0.37 -3.68 -7.26
C ASN A 120 -1.35 -2.62 -6.73
N ASP A 121 -2.55 -2.60 -7.31
CA ASP A 121 -3.71 -1.90 -6.73
C ASP A 121 -4.20 -2.56 -5.43
N THR A 122 -3.75 -3.77 -5.12
CA THR A 122 -4.20 -4.55 -3.96
C THR A 122 -3.05 -5.11 -3.14
N LEU A 123 -3.15 -4.95 -1.82
CA LEU A 123 -2.29 -5.61 -0.84
C LEU A 123 -3.15 -6.58 -0.03
N VAL A 124 -2.75 -7.85 0.02
CA VAL A 124 -3.44 -8.87 0.83
C VAL A 124 -2.56 -9.24 2.00
N LEU A 125 -3.12 -9.13 3.21
CA LEU A 125 -2.50 -9.63 4.44
C LEU A 125 -3.25 -10.88 4.88
N THR A 126 -2.52 -11.93 5.22
CA THR A 126 -3.07 -13.19 5.70
C THR A 126 -2.69 -13.40 7.16
N CYS A 127 -3.63 -13.85 7.98
CA CYS A 127 -3.33 -14.26 9.35
C CYS A 127 -2.50 -15.56 9.32
N GLY A 128 -1.21 -15.43 9.66
CA GLY A 128 -0.23 -16.51 9.55
C GLY A 128 -0.27 -17.49 10.71
N LYS A 129 0.51 -18.57 10.57
CA LYS A 129 0.57 -19.70 11.51
C LYS A 129 1.12 -19.38 12.91
N HIS A 130 1.60 -18.16 13.13
CA HIS A 130 2.12 -17.71 14.42
C HIS A 130 1.21 -16.66 15.09
N GLY A 131 0.06 -16.36 14.47
CA GLY A 131 -0.82 -15.28 14.93
C GLY A 131 -0.31 -13.89 14.53
N ASP A 132 0.54 -13.81 13.51
CA ASP A 132 1.04 -12.56 12.95
C ASP A 132 0.53 -12.37 11.52
N TRP A 133 0.42 -11.11 11.08
CA TRP A 133 0.06 -10.80 9.70
C TRP A 133 1.21 -11.09 8.75
N ASP A 134 0.90 -11.75 7.64
CA ASP A 134 1.85 -12.07 6.57
C ASP A 134 1.37 -11.49 5.23
N PRO A 135 2.15 -10.63 4.56
CA PRO A 135 3.43 -10.08 5.02
C PRO A 135 3.27 -9.13 6.24
N PRO A 136 4.28 -9.02 7.12
CA PRO A 136 4.22 -8.18 8.31
C PRO A 136 4.49 -6.70 7.97
N ILE A 137 3.66 -6.14 7.09
CA ILE A 137 3.84 -4.78 6.57
C ILE A 137 2.70 -3.87 6.99
N GLN A 138 3.06 -2.61 7.23
CA GLN A 138 2.08 -1.54 7.38
C GLN A 138 1.69 -1.00 6.00
N PRO A 139 0.40 -1.02 5.61
CA PRO A 139 -0.03 -0.47 4.33
C PRO A 139 0.34 1.02 4.19
N LYS A 140 0.98 1.39 3.08
CA LYS A 140 1.32 2.78 2.77
C LYS A 140 1.10 3.06 1.29
N CYS A 141 0.25 4.03 0.97
CA CYS A 141 -0.09 4.45 -0.38
C CYS A 141 0.67 5.73 -0.76
N ILE A 142 1.58 5.62 -1.73
CA ILE A 142 2.35 6.73 -2.29
C ILE A 142 1.78 7.15 -3.64
N PRO A 143 1.83 8.44 -3.99
CA PRO A 143 1.33 8.91 -5.28
C PRO A 143 2.17 8.33 -6.43
N VAL A 144 1.52 7.92 -7.51
CA VAL A 144 2.24 7.49 -8.72
C VAL A 144 3.04 8.64 -9.31
N ASN A 145 4.15 8.32 -9.97
CA ASN A 145 4.88 9.29 -10.76
C ASN A 145 4.57 9.12 -12.24
N CYS A 146 4.43 10.23 -12.94
CA CYS A 146 4.39 10.23 -14.40
C CYS A 146 5.72 9.72 -14.96
N THR A 147 5.66 8.95 -16.04
CA THR A 147 6.85 8.34 -16.65
C THR A 147 7.71 9.39 -17.36
N GLU A 148 7.06 10.30 -18.07
CA GLU A 148 7.70 11.34 -18.88
C GLU A 148 7.73 12.69 -18.18
N ASP A 149 8.66 13.54 -18.61
CA ASP A 149 8.64 14.96 -18.23
C ASP A 149 7.38 15.63 -18.84
N PRO A 150 6.77 16.59 -18.14
CA PRO A 150 5.64 17.37 -18.67
C PRO A 150 6.08 18.24 -19.86
N PHE A 151 5.12 18.79 -20.59
CA PHE A 151 5.42 19.64 -21.74
C PHE A 151 6.21 20.89 -21.33
N ILE A 152 7.40 21.10 -21.91
CA ILE A 152 8.25 22.24 -21.55
C ILE A 152 7.96 23.42 -22.46
N VAL A 153 7.59 24.58 -21.89
CA VAL A 153 7.49 25.85 -22.61
C VAL A 153 8.75 26.68 -22.42
N LYS A 154 9.09 27.52 -23.40
CA LYS A 154 10.14 28.53 -23.22
C LYS A 154 9.64 29.55 -22.21
N ASN A 155 10.34 29.71 -21.09
CA ASN A 155 9.96 30.62 -20.00
C ASN A 155 10.18 32.09 -20.39
N ASN A 156 9.30 32.64 -21.22
CA ASN A 156 9.38 33.99 -21.78
C ASN A 156 7.97 34.58 -21.97
N ASP A 157 7.85 35.65 -22.75
CA ASP A 157 6.56 36.32 -23.02
C ASP A 157 5.51 35.41 -23.71
N GLN A 158 5.95 34.36 -24.39
CA GLN A 158 5.09 33.39 -25.07
C GLN A 158 4.62 32.24 -24.17
N GLY A 159 5.05 32.20 -22.90
CA GLY A 159 4.55 31.22 -21.95
C GLY A 159 5.46 31.10 -20.72
N LYS A 160 4.84 30.83 -19.57
CA LYS A 160 5.53 30.46 -18.34
C LYS A 160 4.91 29.21 -17.74
N PHE A 161 5.65 28.53 -16.89
CA PHE A 161 5.21 27.32 -16.20
C PHE A 161 5.83 27.19 -14.81
N THR A 162 5.16 26.46 -13.90
CA THR A 162 5.58 26.32 -12.49
C THR A 162 6.46 25.09 -12.22
N TRP A 163 6.72 24.23 -13.21
CA TRP A 163 7.46 23.00 -12.98
C TRP A 163 8.96 23.30 -12.79
N ASN A 164 9.48 22.97 -11.61
CA ASN A 164 10.88 23.21 -11.27
C ASN A 164 11.78 22.15 -11.94
N LEU A 165 12.66 22.60 -12.84
CA LEU A 165 13.58 21.75 -13.61
C LEU A 165 14.69 21.10 -12.77
N ASP A 166 14.98 21.63 -11.59
CA ASP A 166 15.98 21.08 -10.66
C ASP A 166 15.38 19.96 -9.79
N VAL A 167 14.11 20.09 -9.41
CA VAL A 167 13.40 19.10 -8.57
C VAL A 167 12.76 18.00 -9.42
N ARG A 168 12.23 18.34 -10.60
CA ARG A 168 11.53 17.45 -11.52
C ARG A 168 10.44 16.59 -10.85
N ASN A 169 9.62 17.21 -10.00
CA ASN A 169 8.54 16.50 -9.33
C ASN A 169 7.49 16.02 -10.35
N LYS A 170 7.30 14.70 -10.47
CA LYS A 170 6.34 14.05 -11.39
C LYS A 170 5.16 13.42 -10.68
N SER A 171 4.98 13.72 -9.40
CA SER A 171 3.99 13.09 -8.56
C SER A 171 2.56 13.38 -9.02
N PHE A 172 1.67 12.40 -8.87
CA PHE A 172 0.22 12.50 -9.05
C PHE A 172 -0.39 13.70 -8.31
N THR A 173 0.17 14.08 -7.16
CA THR A 173 -0.31 15.23 -6.36
C THR A 173 0.26 16.57 -6.82
N HIS A 174 1.18 16.58 -7.80
CA HIS A 174 1.80 17.81 -8.29
C HIS A 174 1.03 18.39 -9.48
N THR A 175 0.65 19.66 -9.36
CA THR A 175 0.01 20.43 -10.45
C THR A 175 1.01 21.40 -11.05
N ILE A 176 1.11 21.36 -12.38
CA ILE A 176 1.89 22.29 -13.17
C ILE A 176 0.95 23.30 -13.78
N LYS A 177 1.14 24.57 -13.46
CA LYS A 177 0.38 25.65 -14.06
C LYS A 177 1.20 26.26 -15.18
N TYR A 178 0.60 26.33 -16.37
CA TYR A 178 1.10 27.10 -17.50
C TYR A 178 0.28 28.38 -17.61
N TRP A 179 0.93 29.50 -17.95
CA TRP A 179 0.21 30.76 -18.13
C TRP A 179 0.88 31.72 -19.11
N CYS A 180 0.09 32.66 -19.62
CA CYS A 180 0.54 33.78 -20.41
C CYS A 180 0.92 34.96 -19.50
N PRO A 181 2.18 35.43 -19.51
CA PRO A 181 2.63 36.45 -18.57
C PRO A 181 2.19 37.88 -18.96
N LEU A 182 1.83 38.11 -20.23
CA LEU A 182 1.44 39.43 -20.73
C LEU A 182 -0.07 39.64 -20.66
N ASN A 183 -0.48 40.83 -20.24
CA ASN A 183 -1.90 41.20 -20.19
C ASN A 183 -2.54 41.19 -21.58
N GLY A 184 -3.72 40.57 -21.69
CA GLY A 184 -4.45 40.44 -22.95
C GLY A 184 -3.91 39.36 -23.90
N TRP A 185 -2.98 38.52 -23.42
CA TRP A 185 -2.53 37.32 -24.13
C TRP A 185 -3.25 36.08 -23.63
N GLY A 186 -3.48 35.12 -24.51
CA GLY A 186 -4.09 33.84 -24.18
C GLY A 186 -3.66 32.74 -25.13
N TYR A 187 -4.06 31.51 -24.83
CA TYR A 187 -3.85 30.38 -25.72
C TYR A 187 -4.80 30.46 -26.94
N PRO A 188 -4.29 30.32 -28.19
CA PRO A 188 -5.05 30.45 -29.43
C PRO A 188 -6.38 29.66 -29.49
N ASN A 189 -6.41 28.41 -29.00
CA ASN A 189 -7.63 27.61 -29.10
C ASN A 189 -8.60 27.81 -27.94
N SER A 190 -8.10 27.94 -26.71
CA SER A 190 -8.97 27.99 -25.53
C SER A 190 -9.34 29.41 -25.11
N LYS A 191 -8.60 30.43 -25.57
CA LYS A 191 -8.64 31.82 -25.09
C LYS A 191 -8.34 31.99 -23.60
N ASN A 192 -8.01 30.90 -22.89
CA ASN A 192 -7.64 30.95 -21.49
C ASN A 192 -6.24 31.54 -21.35
N THR A 193 -6.02 32.24 -20.24
CA THR A 193 -4.70 32.80 -19.88
C THR A 193 -3.84 31.81 -19.10
N SER A 194 -4.42 30.70 -18.64
CA SER A 194 -3.73 29.62 -17.96
C SER A 194 -4.36 28.25 -18.21
N ILE A 195 -3.54 27.21 -18.16
CA ILE A 195 -3.96 25.80 -18.18
C ILE A 195 -3.18 25.04 -17.11
N GLU A 196 -3.82 24.08 -16.48
CA GLU A 196 -3.22 23.25 -15.45
C GLU A 196 -3.01 21.84 -16.00
N SER A 197 -1.85 21.27 -15.69
CA SER A 197 -1.54 19.88 -15.97
C SER A 197 -1.26 19.13 -14.68
N THR A 198 -1.91 17.99 -14.53
CA THR A 198 -1.74 17.06 -13.43
C THR A 198 -1.28 15.72 -13.99
N CYS A 199 -0.51 14.99 -13.20
CA CYS A 199 -0.23 13.61 -13.54
C CYS A 199 -1.48 12.76 -13.30
N GLN A 200 -1.84 11.91 -14.25
CA GLN A 200 -3.02 11.04 -14.16
C GLN A 200 -2.64 9.66 -13.62
N ALA A 201 -3.63 8.88 -13.16
CA ALA A 201 -3.42 7.51 -12.69
C ALA A 201 -2.79 6.60 -13.76
N THR A 202 -2.98 6.94 -15.04
CA THR A 202 -2.32 6.28 -16.19
C THR A 202 -0.84 6.62 -16.34
N LYS A 203 -0.24 7.32 -15.36
CA LYS A 203 1.14 7.81 -15.34
C LYS A 203 1.46 8.77 -16.50
N LYS A 204 0.44 9.45 -17.03
CA LYS A 204 0.53 10.44 -18.12
C LYS A 204 0.06 11.80 -17.66
N TRP A 205 0.70 12.86 -18.15
CA TRP A 205 0.25 14.23 -17.91
C TRP A 205 -1.06 14.51 -18.64
N SER A 206 -1.97 15.23 -17.98
CA SER A 206 -3.26 15.63 -18.55
C SER A 206 -3.12 16.58 -19.75
N VAL A 207 -2.00 17.30 -19.85
CA VAL A 207 -1.68 18.22 -20.94
C VAL A 207 -0.44 17.70 -21.67
N LYS A 208 -0.62 17.33 -22.94
CA LYS A 208 0.47 16.84 -23.80
C LYS A 208 1.16 17.94 -24.59
N PHE A 209 0.49 19.07 -24.74
CA PHE A 209 0.95 20.19 -25.56
C PHE A 209 0.38 21.50 -25.02
N VAL A 210 1.21 22.53 -25.01
CA VAL A 210 0.83 23.90 -24.64
C VAL A 210 1.16 24.82 -25.80
N GLU A 211 0.13 25.49 -26.32
CA GLU A 211 0.30 26.46 -27.39
C GLU A 211 1.09 27.68 -26.92
N PRO A 212 1.89 28.33 -27.80
CA PRO A 212 2.47 29.63 -27.49
C PRO A 212 1.37 30.66 -27.26
N CYS A 213 1.53 31.47 -26.22
CA CYS A 213 0.65 32.60 -25.96
C CYS A 213 0.70 33.61 -27.11
N GLN A 214 -0.44 34.19 -27.44
CA GLN A 214 -0.57 35.23 -28.46
C GLN A 214 -1.37 36.42 -27.92
N GLY A 215 -0.95 37.63 -28.31
CA GLY A 215 -1.62 38.87 -27.94
C GLY A 215 -2.89 39.10 -28.75
N ARG A 216 -3.99 39.34 -28.04
CA ARG A 216 -5.35 39.68 -28.50
C ARG A 216 -5.80 39.10 -29.85
N PHE A 217 -6.68 38.10 -29.72
CA PHE A 217 -7.96 38.07 -30.43
C PHE A 217 -8.65 39.43 -30.32
N HIS A 218 -8.60 40.21 -31.39
CA HIS A 218 -9.47 41.35 -31.64
C HIS A 218 -10.46 40.97 -32.73
#